data_AF-A0A2V7V841-F1
#
_entry.id   AF-A0A2V7V841-F1
#
_cell.length_a   1.000
_cell.length_b   1.000
_cell.length_c   1.000
_cell.angle_alpha   90.00
_cell.angle_beta   90.00
_cell.angle_gamma   90.00
#
_symmetry.space_group_name_H-M   'P 1'
#
loop_
_entity.id
_entity.type
_entity.pdbx_description
1 polymer ?
#
loop_
_entity_poly.entity_id
_entity_poly.type
_entity_poly.pdbx_seq_one_letter_code
_entity_poly.pdbx_strand_id
1 'polypeptide(L)' 'MTNGAALQLHYRLRGEVAGASRAYTIRAGENWIGSVAGNSIVLPVRGVSRRHALLTLEPDGLTLEDMGSR' A
#
# COMPACT_ATOMS: atom_id res chain seq x y z
N MET A 1 0.89 17.75 30.80
CA MET A 1 0.74 18.61 29.60
C MET A 1 0.32 17.69 28.47
N THR A 2 -0.71 18.10 27.73
CA THR A 2 -1.61 17.29 26.91
C THR A 2 -0.92 16.28 26.01
N ASN A 3 -1.26 15.00 26.22
CA ASN A 3 -0.92 13.87 25.37
C ASN A 3 -1.50 14.13 23.97
N GLY A 4 -0.66 14.62 23.06
CA GLY A 4 -1.00 14.75 21.65
C GLY A 4 -1.12 13.35 21.07
N ALA A 5 -2.30 12.75 21.21
CA ALA A 5 -2.65 11.53 20.50
C ALA A 5 -2.69 11.88 19.01
N ALA A 6 -1.52 11.80 18.36
CA ALA A 6 -1.44 11.76 16.91
C ALA A 6 -2.40 10.64 16.49
N LEU A 7 -3.49 11.01 15.80
CA LEU A 7 -4.47 10.08 15.29
C LEU A 7 -3.69 9.00 14.54
N GLN A 8 -3.67 7.78 15.08
CA GLN A 8 -2.97 6.67 14.45
C GLN A 8 -3.76 6.35 13.19
N LEU A 9 -3.35 6.91 12.05
CA LEU A 9 -4.02 6.74 10.77
C LEU A 9 -3.86 5.28 10.35
N HIS A 10 -4.90 4.48 10.61
CA HIS A 10 -4.95 3.07 10.23
C HIS A 10 -5.59 2.91 8.87
N TYR A 11 -4.82 3.22 7.82
CA TYR A 11 -5.28 2.96 6.46
C TYR A 11 -5.13 1.48 6.08
N ARG A 12 -6.08 0.98 5.29
CA ARG A 12 -6.01 -0.33 4.66
C ARG A 12 -6.31 -0.22 3.16
N LEU A 13 -5.43 -0.80 2.34
CA LEU A 13 -5.73 -1.03 0.93
C LEU A 13 -6.62 -2.27 0.81
N ARG A 14 -7.81 -2.12 0.26
CA ARG A 14 -8.78 -3.21 0.09
C ARG A 14 -9.10 -3.38 -1.38
N GLY A 15 -9.27 -4.64 -1.81
CA GLY A 15 -9.65 -4.96 -3.17
C GLY A 15 -9.90 -6.45 -3.36
N GLU A 16 -10.50 -6.81 -4.48
CA GLU A 16 -10.63 -8.19 -4.91
C GLU A 16 -9.40 -8.60 -5.72
N VAL A 17 -8.77 -9.71 -5.36
CA VAL A 17 -7.55 -10.21 -6.01
C VAL A 17 -7.72 -11.70 -6.24
N ALA A 18 -7.77 -12.09 -7.52
CA ALA A 18 -8.00 -13.48 -7.95
C ALA A 18 -9.27 -14.10 -7.33
N GLY A 19 -10.39 -13.36 -7.35
CA GLY A 19 -11.68 -13.84 -6.84
C GLY A 19 -11.85 -13.81 -5.32
N ALA A 20 -10.86 -13.30 -4.58
CA ALA A 20 -10.91 -13.21 -3.13
C ALA A 20 -10.76 -11.76 -2.65
N SER A 21 -11.61 -11.36 -1.69
CA SER A 21 -11.43 -10.09 -0.98
C SER A 21 -10.15 -10.10 -0.15
N ARG A 22 -9.30 -9.09 -0.36
CA ARG A 22 -8.05 -8.89 0.39
C ARG A 22 -7.99 -7.50 0.99
N ALA A 23 -7.24 -7.39 2.08
CA ALA A 23 -7.07 -6.14 2.79
C ALA A 23 -5.68 -6.08 3.43
N TYR A 24 -4.88 -5.10 3.02
CA TYR A 24 -3.49 -4.91 3.41
C TYR A 24 -3.36 -3.68 4.30
N THR A 25 -2.62 -3.79 5.39
CA THR A 25 -2.31 -2.64 6.24
C THR A 25 -1.32 -1.73 5.54
N ILE A 26 -1.56 -0.43 5.60
CA ILE A 26 -0.64 0.59 5.11
C ILE A 26 0.15 1.10 6.31
N ARG A 27 1.48 1.05 6.22
CA ARG A 27 2.37 1.63 7.25
C ARG A 27 2.73 3.06 6.88
N ALA A 28 3.19 3.84 7.86
CA ALA A 28 3.78 5.15 7.58
C ALA A 28 5.00 5.02 6.64
N GLY A 29 5.23 6.03 5.81
CA GLY A 29 6.25 6.04 4.77
C GLY A 29 5.91 5.14 3.59
N GLU A 30 6.95 4.54 2.99
CA GLU A 30 6.83 3.80 1.73
C GLU A 30 6.21 2.40 1.86
N ASN A 31 5.21 2.15 1.00
CA ASN A 31 4.52 0.88 0.81
C ASN A 31 4.60 0.48 -0.68
N TRP A 32 5.59 -0.32 -1.02
CA TRP A 32 5.73 -0.85 -2.37
C TRP A 32 4.65 -1.89 -2.68
N ILE A 33 4.03 -1.76 -3.85
CA ILE A 33 3.02 -2.69 -4.39
C ILE A 33 3.62 -3.39 -5.62
N GLY A 34 3.52 -4.71 -5.68
CA GLY A 34 3.98 -5.46 -6.85
C GLY A 34 3.73 -6.96 -6.77
N SER A 35 4.12 -7.70 -7.81
CA SER A 35 3.81 -9.14 -7.93
C SER A 35 4.81 -10.10 -7.28
N VAL A 36 5.98 -9.61 -6.87
CA VAL A 36 7.05 -10.44 -6.27
C VAL A 36 7.22 -10.17 -4.78
N ALA A 37 7.81 -11.14 -4.09
CA ALA A 37 8.24 -11.00 -2.71
C ALA A 37 9.23 -9.80 -2.56
N GLY A 38 9.20 -9.15 -1.40
CA GLY A 38 10.00 -7.95 -1.12
C GLY A 38 9.22 -6.63 -1.26
N ASN A 39 8.01 -6.68 -1.83
CA ASN A 39 7.05 -5.57 -1.74
C ASN A 39 6.31 -5.60 -0.39
N SER A 40 5.86 -4.44 0.07
CA SER A 40 5.01 -4.31 1.26
C SER A 40 3.66 -4.98 1.03
N ILE A 41 3.15 -4.84 -0.19
CA ILE A 41 1.88 -5.40 -0.64
C ILE A 41 2.19 -6.25 -1.87
N VAL A 42 2.08 -7.57 -1.69
CA VAL A 42 2.32 -8.53 -2.77
C VAL A 42 0.99 -8.96 -3.38
N LEU A 43 0.82 -8.67 -4.67
CA LEU A 43 -0.32 -9.07 -5.49
C LEU A 43 0.18 -10.02 -6.60
N PRO A 44 0.30 -11.33 -6.35
CA PRO A 44 0.91 -12.29 -7.26
C PRO A 44 -0.07 -12.71 -8.37
N VAL A 45 -0.57 -11.74 -9.14
CA VAL A 45 -1.54 -11.95 -10.22
C VAL A 45 -1.01 -11.38 -11.54
N ARG A 46 -1.52 -11.92 -12.65
CA ARG A 46 -1.19 -11.42 -13.99
C ARG A 46 -1.67 -9.96 -14.12
N GLY A 47 -0.85 -9.12 -14.76
CA GLY A 47 -1.13 -7.69 -14.94
C GLY A 47 -0.60 -6.80 -13.81
N VAL A 48 -0.04 -7.37 -12.73
CA VAL A 48 0.71 -6.61 -11.73
C VAL A 48 2.21 -6.77 -11.97
N SER A 49 2.88 -5.64 -12.17
CA SER A 49 4.32 -5.60 -12.41
C SER A 49 5.10 -5.87 -11.12
N ARG A 50 6.38 -6.27 -11.24
CA ARG A 50 7.22 -6.63 -10.08
C ARG A 50 7.37 -5.49 -9.06
N ARG A 51 7.48 -4.26 -9.57
CA ARG A 51 7.37 -2.98 -8.86
C ARG A 51 6.31 -2.18 -9.63
N HIS A 52 5.07 -2.21 -9.17
CA HIS A 52 3.94 -1.68 -9.92
C HIS A 52 3.61 -0.25 -9.49
N ALA A 53 3.49 -0.02 -8.19
CA ALA A 53 3.18 1.28 -7.64
C ALA A 53 3.89 1.48 -6.29
N LEU A 54 4.08 2.74 -5.92
CA LEU A 54 4.53 3.16 -4.60
C LEU A 54 3.41 3.94 -3.93
N LEU A 55 3.02 3.49 -2.73
CA LEU A 55 2.10 4.22 -1.88
C LEU A 55 2.89 4.81 -0.72
N THR A 56 2.80 6.13 -0.51
CA THR A 56 3.50 6.83 0.58
C THR A 56 2.46 7.43 1.52
N LEU A 57 2.54 7.05 2.80
CA LEU A 57 1.70 7.60 3.87
C LEU A 57 2.54 8.55 4.73
N GLU A 58 2.29 9.84 4.58
CA GLU A 58 2.88 10.93 5.35
C GLU A 58 1.84 11.53 6.31
N PRO A 59 2.24 12.38 7.27
CA PRO A 59 1.29 13.01 8.20
C PRO A 59 0.22 13.88 7.53
N ASP A 60 0.50 14.41 6.33
CA ASP A 60 -0.39 15.27 5.55
C ASP A 60 -1.31 14.50 4.59
N GLY A 61 -1.03 13.21 4.34
CA GLY A 61 -1.90 12.38 3.53
C GLY A 61 -1.25 11.14 2.94
N LEU A 62 -1.95 10.57 1.96
CA LEU A 62 -1.56 9.35 1.27
C LEU A 62 -1.46 9.63 -0.22
N THR A 63 -0.30 9.34 -0.81
CA THR A 63 -0.07 9.41 -2.25
C THR A 63 0.10 8.01 -2.83
N LEU A 64 -0.29 7.85 -4.09
CA LEU A 64 -0.10 6.63 -4.86
C LEU A 64 0.47 7.01 -6.22
N GLU A 65 1.63 6.46 -6.54
CA GLU A 65 2.33 6.71 -7.80
C GLU A 65 2.53 5.40 -8.56
N ASP A 66 2.18 5.39 -9.85
CA ASP A 66 2.49 4.28 -10.74
C ASP A 66 3.97 4.32 -11.14
N MET A 67 4.64 3.18 -11.12
CA MET A 67 6.09 3.07 -11.34
C MET A 67 6.43 2.64 -12.78
N GLY A 68 5.54 2.95 -13.73
CA GLY A 68 5.64 2.49 -15.12
C GLY A 68 5.18 1.04 -15.26
N SER A 69 4.00 0.74 -14.72
CA SER A 69 3.43 -0.59 -14.82
C SER A 69 3.23 -1.05 -16.29
N ARG A 70 3.32 -2.36 -16.49
CA ARG A 70 3.18 -3.07 -17.77
C ARG A 70 2.27 -4.28 -17.61
#